data_AF-A0AB34JF86-F1
#
_entry.id   AF-A0AB34JF86-F1
#
_cell.length_a   1.000
_cell.length_b   1.000
_cell.length_c   1.000
_cell.angle_alpha   90.00
_cell.angle_beta   90.00
_cell.angle_gamma   90.00
#
_symmetry.space_group_name_H-M   'P 1'
#
loop_
_entity.id
_entity.type
_entity.pdbx_description
1 polymer ?
#
loop_
_entity_poly.entity_id
_entity_poly.type
_entity_poly.pdbx_seq_one_letter_code
_entity_poly.pdbx_strand_id
1 'polypeptide(L)'
;MDEARTEQLREQERQLVHFSAIASYRGRLTALYLLVAADGIINAVADAVTSAQDTGISVLVLVLQLAVRLIWFGTVVALMMTTSAWRRGAMDSLVLDFCGMLAINSIGLVVCMSLRVYHVMISSLPNEFPTIREYHEDAGYQTLLLVNLIVSLVQYYATISAAYHMGKGRYFKDSVERTVLATPFRSATSMSR
;
A
#
# COMPACT_ATOMS: atom_id res chain seq x y z
N MET A 1 -5.63 -23.43 42.75
CA MET A 1 -6.45 -22.23 42.47
C MET A 1 -5.72 -21.23 41.55
N ASP A 2 -4.39 -21.18 41.54
CA ASP A 2 -3.64 -20.25 40.69
C ASP A 2 -3.57 -20.63 39.19
N GLU A 3 -3.68 -21.91 38.84
CA GLU A 3 -3.63 -22.38 37.45
C GLU A 3 -4.84 -21.94 36.62
N ALA A 4 -6.06 -22.06 37.15
CA ALA A 4 -7.27 -21.61 36.47
C ALA A 4 -7.28 -20.09 36.23
N ARG A 5 -6.71 -19.31 37.16
CA ARG A 5 -6.60 -17.85 37.03
C ARG A 5 -5.56 -17.43 36.01
N THR A 6 -4.42 -18.15 35.94
CA THR A 6 -3.39 -17.90 34.94
C THR A 6 -3.84 -18.30 33.54
N GLU A 7 -4.65 -19.34 33.40
CA GLU A 7 -5.23 -19.75 32.13
C GLU A 7 -6.26 -18.73 31.61
N GLN A 8 -7.15 -18.22 32.48
CA GLN A 8 -8.07 -17.14 32.13
C GLN A 8 -7.37 -15.84 31.71
N LEU A 9 -6.28 -15.46 32.37
CA LEU A 9 -5.49 -14.29 32.00
C LEU A 9 -4.84 -14.46 30.61
N ARG A 10 -4.33 -15.66 30.29
CA ARG A 10 -3.79 -15.96 28.96
C ARG A 10 -4.84 -15.91 27.87
N GLU A 11 -6.06 -16.38 28.14
CA GLU A 11 -7.17 -16.27 27.19
C GLU A 11 -7.57 -14.82 26.95
N GLN A 12 -7.64 -13.99 28.00
CA GLN A 12 -7.89 -12.57 27.85
C GLN A 12 -6.78 -11.86 27.05
N GLU A 13 -5.51 -12.14 27.34
CA GLU A 13 -4.38 -11.60 26.57
C GLU A 13 -4.44 -12.00 25.09
N ARG A 14 -4.77 -13.27 24.78
CA ARG A 14 -4.97 -13.74 23.40
C ARG A 14 -6.06 -12.95 22.69
N GLN A 15 -7.19 -12.75 23.36
CA GLN A 15 -8.32 -12.01 22.80
C GLN A 15 -7.92 -10.55 22.53
N LEU A 16 -7.25 -9.88 23.47
CA LEU A 16 -6.79 -8.49 23.32
C LEU A 16 -5.80 -8.32 22.16
N VAL A 17 -4.83 -9.23 22.03
CA VAL A 17 -3.87 -9.21 20.90
C VAL A 17 -4.59 -9.41 19.58
N HIS A 18 -5.59 -10.30 19.53
CA HIS A 18 -6.38 -10.53 18.33
C HIS A 18 -7.23 -9.32 17.94
N PHE A 19 -7.90 -8.66 18.90
CA PHE A 19 -8.66 -7.43 18.66
C PHE A 19 -7.76 -6.29 18.17
N SER A 20 -6.59 -6.10 18.79
CA SER A 20 -5.62 -5.08 18.37
C SER A 20 -5.11 -5.33 16.94
N ALA A 21 -4.80 -6.59 16.60
CA ALA A 21 -4.37 -6.96 15.25
C ALA A 21 -5.47 -6.71 14.20
N ILE A 22 -6.73 -7.05 14.50
CA ILE A 22 -7.87 -6.78 13.62
C ILE A 22 -8.07 -5.27 13.43
N ALA A 23 -8.03 -4.49 14.52
CA ALA A 23 -8.20 -3.04 14.45
C ALA A 23 -7.10 -2.40 13.60
N SER A 24 -5.84 -2.81 13.78
CA SER A 24 -4.72 -2.34 12.97
C SER A 24 -4.88 -2.70 11.49
N TYR A 25 -5.31 -3.93 11.19
CA TYR A 25 -5.57 -4.38 9.82
C TYR A 25 -6.71 -3.58 9.17
N ARG A 26 -7.82 -3.36 9.87
CA ARG A 26 -8.95 -2.55 9.39
C ARG A 26 -8.52 -1.10 9.10
N GLY A 27 -7.75 -0.49 9.98
CA GLY A 27 -7.24 0.88 9.78
C GLY A 27 -6.36 0.99 8.53
N ARG A 28 -5.45 0.04 8.32
CA ARG A 28 -4.59 -0.01 7.13
C ARG A 28 -5.39 -0.24 5.85
N LEU A 29 -6.42 -1.09 5.90
CA LEU A 29 -7.32 -1.32 4.77
C LEU A 29 -8.10 -0.05 4.39
N THR A 30 -8.65 0.66 5.38
CA THR A 30 -9.32 1.96 5.15
C THR A 30 -8.37 2.98 4.54
N ALA A 31 -7.15 3.10 5.07
CA ALA A 31 -6.13 3.98 4.52
C ALA A 31 -5.82 3.64 3.05
N LEU A 32 -5.75 2.35 2.71
CA LEU A 32 -5.52 1.90 1.34
C LEU A 32 -6.66 2.33 0.39
N TYR A 33 -7.92 2.22 0.81
CA TYR A 33 -9.05 2.72 0.01
C TYR A 33 -9.02 4.24 -0.17
N LEU A 34 -8.69 4.99 0.88
CA LEU A 34 -8.55 6.45 0.80
C LEU A 34 -7.41 6.86 -0.15
N LEU A 35 -6.29 6.14 -0.13
CA LEU A 35 -5.16 6.38 -1.04
C LEU A 35 -5.53 6.07 -2.49
N VAL A 36 -6.27 4.98 -2.75
CA VAL A 36 -6.80 4.68 -4.10
C VAL A 36 -7.70 5.81 -4.60
N ALA A 37 -8.61 6.30 -3.75
CA ALA A 37 -9.49 7.40 -4.10
C ALA A 37 -8.71 8.70 -4.36
N ALA A 38 -7.75 9.04 -3.50
CA ALA A 38 -6.88 10.21 -3.68
C ALA A 38 -6.08 10.11 -4.99
N ASP A 39 -5.52 8.94 -5.30
CA ASP A 39 -4.78 8.70 -6.53
C ASP A 39 -5.65 8.85 -7.78
N GLY A 40 -6.89 8.34 -7.71
CA GLY A 40 -7.89 8.52 -8.77
C GLY A 40 -8.26 9.99 -8.97
N ILE A 41 -8.42 10.76 -7.90
CA ILE A 41 -8.70 12.20 -7.96
C ILE A 41 -7.53 12.95 -8.58
N ILE A 42 -6.28 12.69 -8.14
CA ILE A 42 -5.10 13.38 -8.69
C ILE A 42 -4.96 13.06 -10.19
N ASN A 43 -5.18 11.80 -10.58
CA ASN A 43 -5.15 11.42 -11.99
C ASN A 43 -6.24 12.15 -12.79
N ALA A 44 -7.49 12.17 -12.30
CA ALA A 44 -8.58 12.86 -12.98
C ALA A 44 -8.34 14.38 -13.08
N VAL A 45 -7.81 15.01 -12.03
CA VAL A 45 -7.47 16.44 -12.04
C VAL A 45 -6.37 16.72 -13.05
N ALA A 46 -5.33 15.91 -13.07
CA ALA A 46 -4.20 16.10 -13.96
C ALA A 46 -4.58 15.89 -15.43
N ASP A 47 -5.51 14.97 -15.72
CA ASP A 47 -5.98 14.70 -17.07
C ASP A 47 -7.07 15.70 -17.53
N ALA A 48 -7.78 16.33 -16.60
CA ALA A 48 -8.78 17.38 -16.90
C ALA A 48 -8.14 18.73 -17.28
N VAL A 49 -6.88 18.96 -16.92
CA VAL A 49 -6.18 20.21 -17.24
C VAL A 49 -5.64 20.15 -18.66
N THR A 50 -6.44 20.69 -19.58
CA THR A 50 -6.20 20.71 -21.04
C THR A 50 -5.59 22.02 -21.55
N SER A 51 -5.46 23.03 -20.70
CA SER A 51 -4.85 24.32 -21.04
C SER A 51 -3.38 24.39 -20.62
N ALA A 52 -2.65 25.39 -21.12
CA ALA A 52 -1.26 25.68 -20.74
C ALA A 52 -1.15 25.79 -19.21
N GLN A 53 -0.78 24.67 -18.60
CA GLN A 53 -0.72 24.52 -17.17
C GLN A 53 0.52 25.26 -16.68
N ASP A 54 0.34 26.15 -15.71
CA ASP A 54 1.45 26.78 -15.01
C ASP A 54 2.37 25.68 -14.48
N THR A 55 3.66 25.77 -14.78
CA THR A 55 4.68 24.76 -14.43
C THR A 55 4.59 24.38 -12.95
N GLY A 56 4.24 25.34 -12.08
CA GLY A 56 4.04 25.12 -10.66
C GLY A 56 2.95 24.09 -10.33
N ILE A 57 1.84 24.08 -11.07
CA ILE A 57 0.75 23.13 -10.86
C ILE A 57 1.16 21.74 -11.35
N SER A 58 1.83 21.62 -12.50
CA SER A 58 2.34 20.34 -13.02
C SER A 58 3.33 19.70 -12.04
N VAL A 59 4.24 20.49 -11.47
CA VAL A 59 5.19 20.03 -10.44
C VAL A 59 4.46 19.62 -9.16
N LEU A 60 3.46 20.40 -8.72
CA LEU A 60 2.67 20.06 -7.54
C LEU A 60 1.93 18.73 -7.71
N VAL A 61 1.31 18.50 -8.88
CA VAL A 61 0.64 17.24 -9.23
C VAL A 61 1.62 16.08 -9.20
N LEU A 62 2.82 16.24 -9.80
CA LEU A 62 3.88 15.22 -9.76
C LEU A 62 4.25 14.86 -8.32
N VAL A 63 4.49 15.87 -7.46
CA VAL A 63 4.88 15.65 -6.06
C VAL A 63 3.76 14.97 -5.27
N LEU A 64 2.52 15.40 -5.43
CA LEU A 64 1.36 14.80 -4.76
C LEU A 64 1.15 13.35 -5.21
N GLN A 65 1.23 13.07 -6.51
CA GLN A 65 1.11 11.72 -7.04
C GLN A 65 2.21 10.81 -6.49
N LEU A 66 3.46 11.28 -6.49
CA LEU A 66 4.60 10.53 -5.95
C LEU A 66 4.39 10.23 -4.47
N ALA A 67 4.00 11.23 -3.68
CA ALA A 67 3.72 11.06 -2.25
C ALA A 67 2.61 10.02 -2.00
N VAL A 68 1.47 10.12 -2.69
CA VAL A 68 0.36 9.17 -2.55
C VAL A 68 0.79 7.76 -2.94
N ARG A 69 1.51 7.59 -4.06
CA ARG A 69 1.98 6.28 -4.52
C ARG A 69 3.02 5.66 -3.58
N LEU A 70 3.92 6.45 -3.00
CA LEU A 70 4.89 5.97 -2.00
C LEU A 70 4.20 5.56 -0.69
N ILE A 71 3.25 6.38 -0.19
CA ILE A 71 2.47 6.05 1.01
C ILE A 71 1.63 4.80 0.77
N TRP A 72 1.04 4.66 -0.41
CA TRP A 72 0.32 3.47 -0.83
C TRP A 72 1.23 2.25 -0.81
N PHE A 73 2.37 2.29 -1.52
CA PHE A 73 3.32 1.19 -1.54
C PHE A 73 3.77 0.80 -0.11
N GLY A 74 4.06 1.80 0.73
CA GLY A 74 4.35 1.60 2.14
C GLY A 74 3.20 0.95 2.91
N THR A 75 1.94 1.32 2.64
CA THR A 75 0.74 0.74 3.27
C THR A 75 0.55 -0.73 2.87
N VAL A 76 0.85 -1.07 1.63
CA VAL A 76 0.83 -2.46 1.13
C VAL A 76 1.89 -3.31 1.82
N VAL A 77 3.13 -2.81 1.90
CA VAL A 77 4.21 -3.46 2.65
C VAL A 77 3.85 -3.58 4.13
N ALA A 78 3.25 -2.54 4.71
CA ALA A 78 2.77 -2.57 6.08
C ALA A 78 1.66 -3.62 6.28
N LEU A 79 0.74 -3.80 5.33
CA LEU A 79 -0.24 -4.89 5.37
C LEU A 79 0.44 -6.26 5.30
N MET A 80 1.48 -6.43 4.48
CA MET A 80 2.28 -7.66 4.46
C MET A 80 2.93 -7.93 5.82
N MET A 81 3.46 -6.91 6.50
CA MET A 81 4.07 -7.01 7.82
C MET A 81 3.10 -7.45 8.94
N THR A 82 1.79 -7.24 8.79
CA THR A 82 0.82 -7.68 9.81
C THR A 82 0.53 -9.18 9.76
N THR A 83 0.91 -9.86 8.67
CA THR A 83 0.66 -11.29 8.50
C THR A 83 1.54 -12.16 9.40
N SER A 84 1.02 -13.33 9.79
CA SER A 84 1.78 -14.31 10.59
C SER A 84 3.00 -14.90 9.85
N ALA A 85 2.99 -14.92 8.52
CA ALA A 85 4.10 -15.41 7.71
C ALA A 85 5.32 -14.47 7.78
N TRP A 86 5.09 -13.15 7.82
CA TRP A 86 6.16 -12.18 8.08
C TRP A 86 6.81 -12.38 9.45
N ARG A 87 5.99 -12.54 10.51
CA ARG A 87 6.49 -12.75 11.88
C ARG A 87 7.28 -14.06 12.06
N ARG A 88 7.07 -15.04 11.17
CA ARG A 88 7.80 -16.32 11.16
C ARG A 88 9.14 -16.25 10.41
N GLY A 89 9.52 -15.09 9.87
CA GLY A 89 10.72 -14.95 9.04
C GLY A 89 10.57 -15.60 7.65
N ALA A 90 9.38 -16.05 7.27
CA ALA A 90 9.09 -16.64 5.98
C ALA A 90 8.78 -15.56 4.93
N MET A 91 9.60 -14.51 4.89
CA MET A 91 9.46 -13.39 3.95
C MET A 91 9.41 -13.87 2.51
N ASP A 92 10.27 -14.81 2.14
CA ASP A 92 10.38 -15.30 0.76
C ASP A 92 9.06 -15.89 0.27
N SER A 93 8.36 -16.66 1.10
CA SER A 93 7.05 -17.21 0.75
C SER A 93 5.98 -16.13 0.58
N LEU A 94 6.01 -15.10 1.43
CA LEU A 94 5.08 -13.98 1.37
C LEU A 94 5.35 -13.12 0.12
N VAL A 95 6.62 -12.86 -0.19
CA VAL A 95 7.03 -12.12 -1.37
C VAL A 95 6.69 -12.91 -2.62
N LEU A 96 6.88 -14.22 -2.66
CA LEU A 96 6.47 -15.09 -3.78
C LEU A 96 4.95 -15.05 -4.00
N ASP A 97 4.16 -15.22 -2.94
CA ASP A 97 2.70 -15.23 -3.02
C ASP A 97 2.11 -13.89 -3.48
N PHE A 98 2.80 -12.77 -3.18
CA PHE A 98 2.36 -11.42 -3.55
C PHE A 98 3.28 -10.73 -4.57
N CYS A 99 4.19 -11.47 -5.21
CA CYS A 99 5.19 -10.92 -6.14
C CYS A 99 4.52 -10.20 -7.30
N GLY A 100 3.45 -10.80 -7.85
CA GLY A 100 2.68 -10.19 -8.93
C GLY A 100 2.09 -8.84 -8.55
N MET A 101 1.56 -8.69 -7.33
CA MET A 101 1.03 -7.40 -6.85
C MET A 101 2.15 -6.37 -6.67
N LEU A 102 3.31 -6.77 -6.15
CA LEU A 102 4.46 -5.87 -6.01
C LEU A 102 4.98 -5.42 -7.39
N ALA A 103 5.14 -6.35 -8.33
CA ALA A 103 5.55 -6.05 -9.70
C ALA A 103 4.57 -5.12 -10.41
N ILE A 104 3.26 -5.38 -10.31
CA ILE A 104 2.23 -4.51 -10.88
C ILE A 104 2.29 -3.10 -10.27
N ASN A 105 2.47 -2.99 -8.95
CA ASN A 105 2.63 -1.68 -8.29
C ASN A 105 3.89 -0.94 -8.77
N SER A 106 5.01 -1.64 -8.95
CA SER A 106 6.25 -1.05 -9.48
C SER A 106 6.09 -0.59 -10.93
N ILE A 107 5.48 -1.40 -11.79
CA ILE A 107 5.20 -1.03 -13.19
C ILE A 107 4.27 0.19 -13.23
N GLY A 108 3.20 0.19 -12.43
CA GLY A 108 2.27 1.31 -12.35
C GLY A 108 2.93 2.60 -11.84
N LEU A 109 3.85 2.51 -10.88
CA LEU A 109 4.66 3.65 -10.44
C LEU A 109 5.49 4.21 -11.61
N VAL A 110 6.24 3.37 -12.32
CA VAL A 110 7.11 3.81 -13.42
C VAL A 110 6.31 4.44 -14.54
N VAL A 111 5.21 3.81 -14.99
CA VAL A 111 4.35 4.33 -16.06
C VAL A 111 3.75 5.68 -15.66
N CYS A 112 3.18 5.77 -14.45
CA CYS A 112 2.58 7.00 -13.95
C CYS A 112 3.61 8.13 -13.82
N MET A 113 4.77 7.85 -13.21
CA MET A 113 5.85 8.85 -13.06
C MET A 113 6.41 9.29 -14.41
N SER A 114 6.55 8.39 -15.37
CA SER A 114 7.01 8.75 -16.73
C SER A 114 6.04 9.74 -17.38
N LEU A 115 4.73 9.48 -17.30
CA LEU A 115 3.72 10.39 -17.85
C LEU A 115 3.73 11.75 -17.14
N ARG A 116 3.86 11.77 -15.80
CA ARG A 116 3.86 13.02 -15.01
C ARG A 116 5.14 13.84 -15.23
N VAL A 117 6.31 13.21 -15.28
CA VAL A 117 7.58 13.89 -15.61
C VAL A 117 7.53 14.46 -17.02
N TYR A 118 6.96 13.72 -17.97
CA TYR A 118 6.79 14.20 -19.34
C TYR A 118 5.86 15.44 -19.39
N HIS A 119 4.77 15.44 -18.63
CA HIS A 119 3.87 16.60 -18.49
C HIS A 119 4.61 17.83 -17.94
N VAL A 120 5.44 17.64 -16.92
CA VAL A 120 6.28 18.71 -16.36
C VAL A 120 7.29 19.22 -17.41
N MET A 121 7.91 18.32 -18.17
CA MET A 121 8.88 18.68 -19.22
C MET A 121 8.24 19.58 -20.28
N ILE A 122 7.07 19.22 -20.82
CA ILE A 122 6.35 20.05 -21.79
C ILE A 122 6.00 21.42 -21.17
N SER A 123 5.49 21.43 -19.94
CA SER A 123 5.13 22.70 -19.28
C SER A 123 6.33 23.60 -18.96
N SER A 124 7.54 23.05 -18.87
CA SER A 124 8.76 23.80 -18.53
C SER A 124 9.49 24.34 -19.76
N LEU A 125 9.29 23.73 -20.93
CA LEU A 125 10.01 24.04 -22.17
C LEU A 125 9.03 24.29 -23.34
N PRO A 126 8.15 25.31 -23.25
CA PRO A 126 7.09 25.55 -24.23
C PRO A 126 7.59 25.99 -25.62
N ASN A 127 8.86 26.38 -25.74
CA ASN A 127 9.47 26.80 -27.02
C ASN A 127 10.20 25.64 -27.75
N GLU A 128 10.53 24.56 -27.05
CA GLU A 128 11.25 23.41 -27.61
C GLU A 128 10.34 22.20 -27.85
N PHE A 129 9.19 22.15 -27.16
CA PHE A 129 8.22 21.06 -27.25
C PHE A 129 6.85 21.57 -27.69
N PRO A 130 6.07 20.75 -28.42
CA PRO A 130 4.70 21.09 -28.80
C PRO A 130 3.86 21.42 -27.56
N THR A 131 2.91 22.34 -27.73
CA THR A 131 2.04 22.76 -26.62
C THR A 131 1.21 21.58 -26.10
N ILE A 132 0.80 21.61 -24.82
CA ILE A 132 0.01 20.53 -24.17
C ILE A 132 -1.21 20.12 -25.03
N ARG A 133 -1.80 21.07 -25.77
CA ARG A 133 -2.93 20.81 -26.67
C ARG A 133 -2.54 20.00 -27.91
N GLU A 134 -1.48 20.39 -28.61
CA GLU A 134 -0.94 19.63 -29.76
C GLU A 134 -0.43 18.26 -29.32
N TYR A 135 0.04 18.18 -28.08
CA TYR A 135 0.50 16.94 -27.46
C TYR A 135 -0.66 15.99 -27.09
N HIS A 136 -1.83 16.52 -26.73
CA HIS A 136 -3.04 15.70 -26.55
C HIS A 136 -3.53 15.03 -27.84
N GLU A 137 -3.15 15.58 -28.99
CA GLU A 137 -3.46 15.02 -30.32
C GLU A 137 -2.40 13.99 -30.77
N ASP A 138 -1.26 13.86 -30.06
CA ASP A 138 -0.23 12.88 -30.36
C ASP A 138 -0.66 11.45 -30.00
N ALA A 139 -0.53 10.53 -30.96
CA ALA A 139 -0.93 9.14 -30.81
C ALA A 139 -0.06 8.40 -29.75
N GLY A 140 1.22 8.78 -29.62
CA GLY A 140 2.11 8.21 -28.61
C GLY A 140 1.66 8.57 -27.20
N TYR A 141 1.30 9.83 -26.98
CA TYR A 141 0.76 10.29 -25.71
C TYR A 141 -0.58 9.65 -25.36
N GLN A 142 -1.54 9.60 -26.31
CA GLN A 142 -2.83 8.94 -26.09
C GLN A 142 -2.66 7.45 -25.74
N THR A 143 -1.71 6.78 -26.38
CA THR A 143 -1.36 5.40 -26.06
C THR A 143 -0.80 5.29 -24.64
N LEU A 144 0.12 6.18 -24.25
CA LEU A 144 0.69 6.19 -22.91
C LEU A 144 -0.36 6.48 -21.83
N LEU A 145 -1.30 7.39 -22.10
CA LEU A 145 -2.43 7.70 -21.22
C LEU A 145 -3.36 6.48 -21.07
N LEU A 146 -3.70 5.81 -22.17
CA LEU A 146 -4.50 4.59 -22.14
C LEU A 146 -3.80 3.47 -21.37
N VAL A 147 -2.50 3.29 -21.58
CA VAL A 147 -1.68 2.33 -20.83
C VAL A 147 -1.67 2.68 -19.35
N ASN A 148 -1.48 3.94 -18.98
CA ASN A 148 -1.53 4.39 -17.58
C ASN A 148 -2.89 4.10 -16.94
N LEU A 149 -3.99 4.30 -17.67
CA LEU A 149 -5.34 4.02 -17.18
C LEU A 149 -5.57 2.52 -16.95
N ILE A 150 -5.22 1.68 -17.94
CA ILE A 150 -5.34 0.22 -17.82
C ILE A 150 -4.46 -0.30 -16.67
N VAL A 151 -3.19 0.12 -16.61
CA VAL A 151 -2.25 -0.29 -15.58
C VAL A 151 -2.73 0.17 -14.19
N SER A 152 -3.25 1.39 -14.07
CA SER A 152 -3.80 1.89 -12.79
C SER A 152 -5.01 1.05 -12.35
N LEU A 153 -5.94 0.71 -13.24
CA LEU A 153 -7.06 -0.17 -12.89
C LEU A 153 -6.59 -1.57 -12.44
N VAL A 154 -5.64 -2.16 -13.16
CA VAL A 154 -5.06 -3.46 -12.80
C VAL A 154 -4.35 -3.37 -11.45
N GLN A 155 -3.62 -2.28 -11.19
CA GLN A 155 -2.94 -2.03 -9.93
C GLN A 155 -3.93 -1.90 -8.78
N TYR A 156 -5.03 -1.17 -8.96
CA TYR A 156 -6.06 -0.97 -7.93
C TYR A 156 -6.70 -2.31 -7.57
N TYR A 157 -7.10 -3.07 -8.60
CA TYR A 157 -7.69 -4.39 -8.42
C TYR A 157 -6.71 -5.37 -7.75
N ALA A 158 -5.48 -5.46 -8.25
CA ALA A 158 -4.47 -6.37 -7.69
C ALA A 158 -4.17 -6.05 -6.22
N THR A 159 -4.11 -4.77 -5.87
CA THR A 159 -3.85 -4.32 -4.51
C THR A 159 -5.01 -4.63 -3.57
N ILE A 160 -6.25 -4.30 -3.95
CA ILE A 160 -7.43 -4.60 -3.13
C ILE A 160 -7.62 -6.12 -2.98
N SER A 161 -7.46 -6.87 -4.07
CA SER A 161 -7.53 -8.32 -4.06
C SER A 161 -6.47 -8.92 -3.14
N ALA A 162 -5.22 -8.48 -3.25
CA ALA A 162 -4.13 -8.94 -2.38
C ALA A 162 -4.38 -8.60 -0.91
N ALA A 163 -4.83 -7.38 -0.61
CA ALA A 163 -5.21 -6.99 0.74
C ALA A 163 -6.31 -7.93 1.29
N TYR A 164 -7.38 -8.18 0.53
CA TYR A 164 -8.42 -9.13 0.93
C TYR A 164 -7.87 -10.55 1.18
N HIS A 165 -6.95 -11.03 0.34
CA HIS A 165 -6.31 -12.32 0.52
C HIS A 165 -5.43 -12.38 1.78
N MET A 166 -4.74 -11.30 2.13
CA MET A 166 -3.96 -11.19 3.37
C MET A 166 -4.85 -11.23 4.62
N GLY A 167 -6.11 -10.78 4.52
CA GLY A 167 -7.09 -10.86 5.59
C GLY A 167 -7.69 -12.27 5.81
N LYS A 168 -7.45 -13.24 4.93
CA LYS A 168 -7.98 -14.60 5.08
C LYS A 168 -7.29 -15.33 6.24
N GLY A 169 -8.06 -16.17 6.94
CA GLY A 169 -7.62 -16.86 8.17
C GLY A 169 -6.32 -17.67 8.07
N ARG A 170 -5.91 -18.09 6.86
CA ARG A 170 -4.61 -18.75 6.60
C ARG A 170 -3.41 -17.90 7.04
N TYR A 171 -3.51 -16.58 6.99
CA TYR A 171 -2.42 -15.67 7.37
C TYR A 171 -2.57 -15.07 8.78
N PHE A 172 -3.73 -15.27 9.44
CA PHE A 172 -4.05 -14.72 10.76
C PHE A 172 -4.09 -15.78 11.88
N LYS A 173 -4.44 -17.05 11.59
CA LYS A 173 -4.60 -18.12 12.60
C LYS A 173 -3.29 -18.45 13.35
N ASP A 174 -2.14 -18.42 12.68
CA ASP A 174 -0.88 -18.88 13.27
C ASP A 174 -0.18 -17.85 14.20
N SER A 175 -0.59 -16.57 14.18
CA SER A 175 0.04 -15.52 15.01
C SER A 175 -0.48 -15.48 16.46
N VAL A 176 -1.69 -15.99 16.70
CA VAL A 176 -2.33 -15.97 18.03
C VAL A 176 -1.75 -17.05 18.93
N GLU A 177 -1.45 -18.23 18.38
CA GLU A 177 -0.90 -19.35 19.16
C GLU A 177 0.51 -19.07 19.70
N ARG A 178 1.34 -18.31 18.98
CA ARG A 178 2.76 -18.11 19.37
C ARG A 178 3.07 -16.87 20.19
N THR A 179 2.26 -15.81 20.13
CA THR A 179 2.48 -14.63 21.01
C THR A 179 2.39 -15.02 22.49
N VAL A 180 1.68 -16.11 22.78
CA VAL A 180 1.49 -16.69 24.11
C VAL A 180 2.63 -17.65 24.49
N LEU A 181 3.30 -18.24 23.50
CA LEU A 181 4.43 -19.15 23.71
C LEU A 181 5.78 -18.40 23.77
N ALA A 182 5.83 -17.17 23.24
CA ALA A 182 7.03 -16.35 23.18
C ALA A 182 7.20 -15.40 24.37
N THR A 183 6.22 -15.27 25.28
CA THR A 183 6.43 -14.60 26.58
C THR A 183 7.33 -15.50 27.42
N PRO A 184 8.60 -15.14 27.68
CA PRO A 184 9.46 -15.95 28.50
C PRO A 184 8.84 -16.08 29.88
N PHE A 185 8.65 -17.32 30.31
CA PHE A 185 8.30 -17.70 31.66
C PHE A 185 9.39 -17.15 32.59
N ARG A 186 9.22 -15.93 33.11
CA ARG A 186 9.88 -15.54 34.36
C ARG A 186 9.19 -16.32 35.46
N SER A 187 9.55 -17.60 35.58
CA SER A 187 9.29 -18.39 36.78
C SER A 187 9.90 -17.64 37.96
N ALA A 188 9.04 -17.29 38.91
CA ALA A 188 9.34 -16.62 40.15
C ALA A 188 10.53 -17.24 40.90
N THR A 189 11.39 -16.40 41.50
CA THR A 189 12.04 -16.66 42.81
C THR A 189 12.91 -15.46 43.24
N SER A 190 12.41 -14.64 44.16
CA SER A 190 13.13 -14.26 45.39
C SER A 190 12.21 -13.40 46.28
N MET A 191 11.32 -14.07 47.01
CA MET A 191 10.87 -13.58 48.30
C MET A 191 11.73 -14.29 49.36
N SER A 192 12.09 -13.54 50.41
CA SER A 192 12.79 -13.91 51.64
C SER A 192 14.29 -14.26 51.56
N ARG A 193 15.13 -13.29 51.92
CA ARG A 193 15.70 -13.22 53.28
C ARG A 193 15.67 -11.78 53.77
#